data_AF-A0A1H4ETZ9-F1
#
_entry.id   AF-A0A1H4ETZ9-F1
#
_cell.length_a   1.000
_cell.length_b   1.000
_cell.length_c   1.000
_cell.angle_alpha   90.00
_cell.angle_beta   90.00
_cell.angle_gamma   90.00
#
_symmetry.space_group_name_H-M   'P 1'
#
loop_
_entity.id
_entity.type
_entity.pdbx_description
1 polymer ?
#
loop_
_entity_poly.entity_id
_entity_poly.type
_entity_poly.pdbx_seq_one_letter_code
_entity_poly.pdbx_strand_id
1 'polypeptide(L)'
;MSKIPFLGEGCYLWEENINAAIRWGKKHYTNKYRIVEYVDVTINVDDLLDLTNRRDIGYFKELQKTYIDKRPASAKWTIGIWIEFFKKVKALNELKFPFNYIKADEHLPEREKDEYERGKAYFADGLPYYTYLEPLYMLCIIDKKQLSFKEKRLL
;
A
#
# COMPACT_ATOMS: atom_id res chain seq x y z
N MET A 1 20.81 3.19 -8.59
CA MET A 1 19.86 3.30 -7.45
C MET A 1 18.67 2.41 -7.78
N SER A 2 18.33 1.46 -6.91
CA SER A 2 17.11 0.69 -7.04
C SER A 2 15.91 1.65 -7.05
N LYS A 3 14.96 1.41 -7.95
CA LYS A 3 13.73 2.20 -8.00
C LYS A 3 12.92 1.85 -6.76
N ILE A 4 12.68 2.84 -5.89
CA ILE A 4 11.89 2.64 -4.66
C ILE A 4 10.49 2.15 -5.07
N PRO A 5 10.01 1.02 -4.52
CA PRO A 5 8.68 0.52 -4.82
C PRO A 5 7.58 1.47 -4.31
N PHE A 6 6.33 1.23 -4.69
CA PHE A 6 5.17 2.12 -4.48
C PHE A 6 5.06 2.67 -3.04
N LEU A 7 5.08 1.78 -2.05
CA LEU A 7 5.04 2.08 -0.62
C LEU A 7 6.41 1.86 0.06
N GLY A 8 7.50 1.95 -0.71
CA GLY A 8 8.85 1.65 -0.22
C GLY A 8 9.21 0.16 -0.25
N GLU A 9 10.35 -0.19 0.34
CA GLU A 9 10.85 -1.55 0.44
C GLU A 9 9.99 -2.39 1.41
N GLY A 10 9.61 -3.59 1.00
CA GLY A 10 8.75 -4.47 1.79
C GLY A 10 8.23 -5.67 1.00
N CYS A 11 7.44 -6.50 1.66
CA CYS A 11 6.68 -7.59 1.05
C CYS A 11 5.26 -7.12 0.72
N TYR A 12 4.83 -7.29 -0.51
CA TYR A 12 3.53 -6.82 -0.99
C TYR A 12 2.53 -7.97 -1.09
N LEU A 13 1.33 -7.75 -0.56
CA LEU A 13 0.15 -8.63 -0.68
C LEU A 13 -1.04 -7.85 -1.24
N TRP A 14 -1.97 -8.54 -1.87
CA TRP A 14 -3.25 -8.00 -2.30
C TRP A 14 -4.37 -8.74 -1.57
N GLU A 15 -5.25 -7.98 -0.92
CA GLU A 15 -6.33 -8.50 -0.09
C GLU A 15 -7.40 -9.17 -0.96
N GLU A 16 -7.60 -10.47 -0.78
CA GLU A 16 -8.61 -11.29 -1.50
C GLU A 16 -8.57 -11.16 -3.04
N ASN A 17 -7.42 -10.78 -3.62
CA ASN A 17 -7.29 -10.48 -5.05
C ASN A 17 -6.09 -11.18 -5.70
N ILE A 18 -6.28 -12.45 -6.07
CA ILE A 18 -5.26 -13.25 -6.76
C ILE A 18 -4.86 -12.66 -8.12
N ASN A 19 -5.81 -12.05 -8.83
CA ASN A 19 -5.56 -11.47 -10.15
C ASN A 19 -4.57 -10.31 -10.08
N ALA A 20 -4.64 -9.50 -9.02
CA ALA A 20 -3.69 -8.44 -8.76
C ALA A 20 -2.27 -8.99 -8.49
N ALA A 21 -2.15 -10.04 -7.68
CA ALA A 21 -0.89 -10.72 -7.44
C ALA A 21 -0.31 -11.32 -8.73
N ILE A 22 -1.15 -11.94 -9.58
CA ILE A 22 -0.78 -12.42 -10.92
C ILE A 22 -0.24 -11.26 -11.77
N ARG A 23 -1.00 -10.18 -11.89
CA ARG A 23 -0.65 -9.01 -12.72
C ARG A 23 0.69 -8.42 -12.29
N TRP A 24 0.88 -8.27 -10.98
CA TRP A 24 2.15 -7.82 -10.41
C TRP A 24 3.30 -8.78 -10.75
N GLY A 25 3.10 -10.08 -10.53
CA GLY A 25 4.06 -11.13 -10.85
C GLY A 25 4.54 -11.06 -12.31
N LYS A 26 3.58 -11.00 -13.25
CA LYS A 26 3.85 -10.89 -14.69
C LYS A 26 4.68 -9.64 -15.03
N LYS A 27 4.29 -8.50 -14.45
CA LYS A 27 4.93 -7.20 -14.71
C LYS A 27 6.35 -7.10 -14.16
N HIS A 28 6.61 -7.68 -12.98
CA HIS A 28 7.86 -7.45 -12.25
C HIS A 28 8.86 -8.60 -12.31
N TYR A 29 8.42 -9.82 -12.69
CA TYR A 29 9.27 -11.02 -12.66
C TYR A 29 9.32 -11.77 -13.99
N THR A 30 8.90 -11.16 -15.11
CA THR A 30 9.00 -11.74 -16.46
C THR A 30 8.39 -13.16 -16.52
N ASN A 31 7.20 -13.33 -15.93
CA ASN A 31 6.48 -14.61 -15.78
C ASN A 31 7.19 -15.70 -14.94
N LYS A 32 8.26 -15.37 -14.22
CA LYS A 32 8.96 -16.29 -13.30
C LYS A 32 8.62 -15.97 -11.85
N TYR A 33 7.40 -16.29 -11.44
CA TYR A 33 6.92 -16.06 -10.08
C TYR A 33 6.07 -17.23 -9.60
N ARG A 34 5.86 -17.28 -8.28
CA ARG A 34 4.93 -18.19 -7.61
C ARG A 34 4.00 -17.33 -6.76
N ILE A 35 2.74 -17.75 -6.63
CA ILE A 35 1.78 -17.04 -5.79
C ILE A 35 1.74 -17.73 -4.45
N VAL A 36 1.81 -16.93 -3.40
CA VAL A 36 1.72 -17.40 -2.03
C VAL A 36 0.52 -16.72 -1.39
N GLU A 37 -0.40 -17.52 -0.90
CA GLU A 37 -1.54 -17.07 -0.10
C GLU A 37 -1.19 -17.20 1.38
N TYR A 38 -1.51 -16.17 2.16
CA TYR A 38 -1.47 -16.21 3.62
C TYR A 38 -2.90 -16.10 4.12
N VAL A 39 -3.35 -17.09 4.88
CA VAL A 39 -4.73 -17.22 5.37
C VAL A 39 -4.81 -16.74 6.81
N ASP A 40 -5.89 -16.01 7.14
CA ASP A 40 -6.16 -15.43 8.45
C ASP A 40 -4.97 -14.58 8.96
N VAL A 41 -4.49 -13.66 8.12
CA VAL A 41 -3.43 -12.71 8.50
C VAL A 41 -3.94 -11.83 9.64
N THR A 42 -3.19 -11.78 10.74
CA THR A 42 -3.53 -10.95 11.90
C THR A 42 -2.67 -9.69 11.89
N ILE A 43 -3.31 -8.52 11.91
CA ILE A 43 -2.66 -7.21 11.93
C ILE A 43 -3.19 -6.44 13.14
N ASN A 44 -2.28 -5.94 13.98
CA ASN A 44 -2.66 -4.97 15.01
C ASN A 44 -2.89 -3.60 14.35
N VAL A 45 -4.03 -2.98 14.64
CA VAL A 45 -4.39 -1.66 14.09
C VAL A 45 -3.36 -0.59 14.46
N ASP A 46 -2.78 -0.66 15.65
CA ASP A 46 -1.74 0.30 16.09
C ASP A 46 -0.43 0.18 15.28
N ASP A 47 -0.25 -0.93 14.57
CA ASP A 47 0.94 -1.23 13.77
C ASP A 47 0.69 -1.05 12.26
N LEU A 48 -0.53 -0.61 11.89
CA LEU A 48 -0.97 -0.36 10.53
C LEU A 48 -1.08 1.14 10.26
N LEU A 49 -0.42 1.59 9.18
CA LEU A 49 -0.74 2.87 8.54
C LEU A 49 -1.71 2.62 7.39
N ASP A 50 -2.99 2.95 7.57
CA ASP A 50 -4.02 2.77 6.55
C ASP A 50 -4.22 4.06 5.74
N LEU A 51 -3.63 4.13 4.54
CA LEU A 51 -3.79 5.26 3.62
C LEU A 51 -5.18 5.34 2.97
N THR A 52 -6.12 4.47 3.35
CA THR A 52 -7.55 4.58 3.03
C THR A 52 -8.34 5.18 4.20
N ASN A 53 -7.74 5.25 5.40
CA ASN A 53 -8.33 5.82 6.60
C ASN A 53 -8.00 7.31 6.73
N ARG A 54 -9.02 8.15 6.93
CA ARG A 54 -8.86 9.61 7.01
C ARG A 54 -7.98 10.08 8.17
N ARG A 55 -7.99 9.39 9.32
CA ARG A 55 -7.18 9.77 10.50
C ARG A 55 -5.71 9.49 10.24
N ASP A 56 -5.40 8.32 9.68
CA ASP A 56 -4.04 7.89 9.35
C ASP A 56 -3.43 8.76 8.23
N ILE A 57 -4.22 9.12 7.22
CA ILE A 57 -3.81 10.10 6.20
C ILE A 57 -3.47 11.44 6.86
N GLY A 58 -4.27 11.89 7.83
CA GLY A 58 -4.02 13.11 8.60
C GLY A 58 -2.70 13.03 9.36
N TYR A 59 -2.46 11.94 10.09
CA TYR A 59 -1.20 11.67 10.77
C TYR A 59 -0.01 11.71 9.81
N PHE A 60 -0.11 11.02 8.68
CA PHE A 60 0.97 10.96 7.69
C PHE A 60 1.31 12.35 7.13
N LYS A 61 0.30 13.19 6.86
CA LYS A 61 0.50 14.56 6.37
C LYS A 61 1.14 15.47 7.41
N GLU A 62 0.74 15.37 8.68
CA GLU A 62 1.38 16.13 9.77
C GLU A 62 2.85 15.73 9.94
N LEU A 63 3.14 14.44 9.79
CA LEU A 63 4.51 13.94 9.82
C LEU A 63 5.33 14.52 8.65
N GLN A 64 4.79 14.50 7.42
CA GLN A 64 5.45 15.14 6.27
C GLN A 64 5.74 16.62 6.53
N LYS A 65 4.74 17.38 6.99
CA LYS A 65 4.86 18.81 7.28
C LYS A 65 6.00 19.11 8.25
N THR A 66 6.10 18.34 9.33
CA THR A 66 7.16 18.46 10.36
C THR A 66 8.58 18.45 9.75
N TYR A 67 8.79 17.71 8.65
CA TYR A 67 10.08 17.65 7.97
C TYR A 67 10.19 18.55 6.75
N ILE A 68 9.09 18.88 6.08
CA ILE A 68 9.10 19.84 4.97
C ILE A 68 9.58 21.20 5.47
N ASP A 69 9.13 21.64 6.65
CA ASP A 69 9.55 22.91 7.24
C ASP A 69 11.08 22.97 7.48
N LYS A 70 11.69 21.82 7.80
CA LYS A 70 13.14 21.67 8.01
C LYS A 70 13.91 21.40 6.71
N ARG A 71 13.24 20.83 5.70
CA ARG A 71 13.80 20.41 4.41
C ARG A 71 12.79 20.68 3.29
N PRO A 72 12.65 21.92 2.81
CA PRO A 72 11.61 22.28 1.83
C PRO A 72 11.65 21.46 0.53
N ALA A 73 12.85 21.02 0.11
CA ALA A 73 13.02 20.16 -1.06
C ALA A 73 12.35 18.78 -0.95
N SER A 74 11.92 18.35 0.24
CA SER A 74 11.19 17.09 0.46
C SER A 74 9.70 17.18 0.10
N ALA A 75 9.13 18.38 -0.08
CA ALA A 75 7.72 18.56 -0.43
C ALA A 75 7.31 17.86 -1.73
N LYS A 76 8.27 17.64 -2.65
CA LYS A 76 8.06 16.94 -3.94
C LYS A 76 8.31 15.44 -3.88
N TRP A 77 8.63 14.88 -2.71
CA TRP A 77 8.89 13.44 -2.58
C TRP A 77 7.61 12.63 -2.78
N THR A 78 7.76 11.49 -3.44
CA THR A 78 6.67 10.52 -3.59
C THR A 78 6.39 9.83 -2.25
N ILE A 79 5.22 9.21 -2.12
CA ILE A 79 4.81 8.46 -0.92
C ILE A 79 5.86 7.41 -0.54
N GLY A 80 6.35 6.62 -1.49
CA GLY A 80 7.40 5.63 -1.25
C GLY A 80 8.70 6.23 -0.69
N ILE A 81 9.13 7.40 -1.18
CA ILE A 81 10.32 8.09 -0.64
C ILE A 81 10.07 8.57 0.80
N TRP A 82 8.89 9.12 1.08
CA TRP A 82 8.50 9.53 2.43
C TRP A 82 8.50 8.36 3.41
N ILE A 83 7.94 7.22 3.01
CA ILE A 83 7.94 6.00 3.82
C ILE A 83 9.36 5.54 4.14
N GLU A 84 10.25 5.49 3.13
CA GLU A 84 11.66 5.12 3.34
C GLU A 84 12.39 6.09 4.26
N PHE A 85 12.09 7.38 4.14
CA PHE A 85 12.62 8.39 5.04
C PHE A 85 12.14 8.15 6.49
N PHE A 86 10.84 7.91 6.69
CA PHE A 86 10.30 7.67 8.03
C PHE A 86 10.79 6.37 8.68
N LYS A 87 10.99 5.30 7.89
CA LYS A 87 11.66 4.07 8.37
C LYS A 87 13.05 4.35 8.91
N LYS A 88 13.83 5.20 8.23
CA LYS A 88 15.18 5.59 8.68
C LYS A 88 15.14 6.45 9.93
N VAL A 89 14.19 7.36 10.01
CA VAL A 89 14.00 8.22 11.19
C VAL A 89 13.56 7.40 12.41
N LYS A 90 12.70 6.39 12.24
CA LYS A 90 12.34 5.40 13.29
C LYS A 90 13.60 4.75 13.88
N ALA A 91 14.53 4.31 13.02
CA ALA A 91 15.78 3.68 13.46
C ALA A 91 16.71 4.62 14.24
N LEU A 92 16.52 5.93 14.13
CA LEU A 92 17.29 6.97 14.82
C LEU A 92 16.62 7.46 16.11
N ASN A 93 15.65 6.69 16.66
CA ASN A 93 14.99 6.90 17.95
C ASN A 93 13.93 8.02 18.00
N GLU A 94 13.36 8.41 16.85
CA GLU A 94 12.18 9.26 16.81
C GLU A 94 10.92 8.40 16.60
N LEU A 95 10.13 8.19 17.66
CA LEU A 95 8.90 7.37 17.76
C LEU A 95 7.74 7.77 16.82
N LYS A 96 7.99 8.56 15.78
CA LYS A 96 6.97 9.18 14.93
C LYS A 96 6.57 8.33 13.71
N PHE A 97 6.97 7.07 13.65
CA PHE A 97 6.53 6.13 12.61
C PHE A 97 6.55 4.69 13.14
N PRO A 98 5.59 4.31 14.00
CA PRO A 98 5.63 3.02 14.69
C PRO A 98 5.27 1.82 13.80
N PHE A 99 4.71 2.04 12.61
CA PHE A 99 4.08 1.01 11.80
C PHE A 99 5.04 -0.06 11.25
N ASN A 100 4.52 -1.28 11.12
CA ASN A 100 5.08 -2.39 10.35
C ASN A 100 4.30 -2.67 9.06
N TYR A 101 3.03 -2.25 9.00
CA TYR A 101 2.15 -2.47 7.86
C TYR A 101 1.70 -1.15 7.26
N ILE A 102 1.55 -1.12 5.93
CA ILE A 102 1.00 0.02 5.22
C ILE A 102 -0.05 -0.48 4.24
N LYS A 103 -1.30 -0.05 4.40
CA LYS A 103 -2.39 -0.36 3.47
C LYS A 103 -2.64 0.84 2.56
N ALA A 104 -2.90 0.58 1.29
CA ALA A 104 -3.31 1.59 0.32
C ALA A 104 -4.32 1.01 -0.67
N ASP A 105 -5.14 1.86 -1.27
CA ASP A 105 -5.94 1.51 -2.43
C ASP A 105 -5.15 1.82 -3.71
N GLU A 106 -4.85 0.80 -4.50
CA GLU A 106 -4.09 0.95 -5.74
C GLU A 106 -5.03 1.39 -6.88
N HIS A 107 -4.78 2.58 -7.43
CA HIS A 107 -5.45 3.05 -8.64
C HIS A 107 -4.54 2.81 -9.85
N LEU A 108 -5.00 1.94 -10.76
CA LEU A 108 -4.37 1.75 -12.06
C LEU A 108 -4.71 2.93 -12.98
N PRO A 109 -3.84 3.27 -13.96
CA PRO A 109 -4.16 4.27 -14.97
C PRO A 109 -5.47 3.93 -15.66
N GLU A 110 -6.32 4.92 -15.92
CA GLU A 110 -7.61 4.69 -16.60
C GLU A 110 -7.40 4.02 -17.96
N ARG A 111 -7.71 2.73 -18.00
CA ARG A 111 -7.96 1.94 -19.21
C ARG A 111 -9.32 1.30 -19.00
N GLU A 112 -10.17 1.25 -20.03
CA GLU A 112 -11.52 0.67 -19.93
C GLU A 112 -11.52 -0.73 -19.26
N LYS A 113 -10.48 -1.52 -19.52
CA LYS A 113 -10.29 -2.84 -18.90
C LYS A 113 -10.10 -2.80 -17.38
N ASP A 114 -9.44 -1.77 -16.86
CA ASP A 114 -9.15 -1.61 -15.43
C ASP A 114 -10.39 -1.12 -14.65
N GLU A 115 -11.37 -0.48 -15.33
CA GLU A 115 -12.66 -0.11 -14.70
C GLU A 115 -13.53 -1.35 -14.40
N TYR A 116 -13.52 -2.33 -15.31
CA TYR A 116 -14.24 -3.60 -15.13
C TYR A 116 -13.64 -4.42 -13.98
N GLU A 117 -12.31 -4.42 -13.82
CA GLU A 117 -11.60 -5.14 -12.76
C GLU A 117 -11.81 -4.56 -11.34
N ARG A 118 -12.42 -3.37 -11.20
CA ARG A 118 -12.67 -2.72 -9.90
C ARG A 118 -14.14 -2.56 -9.55
N GLY A 119 -15.05 -3.08 -10.38
CA GLY A 119 -16.49 -2.98 -10.16
C GLY A 119 -16.95 -1.53 -10.02
N LYS A 120 -16.62 -0.67 -10.99
CA LYS A 120 -17.08 0.73 -11.02
C LYS A 120 -18.61 0.79 -11.03
N ALA A 121 -19.21 1.42 -10.02
CA ALA A 121 -20.64 1.57 -9.86
C ALA A 121 -21.01 3.05 -9.69
N TYR A 122 -21.88 3.54 -10.56
CA TYR A 122 -22.41 4.90 -10.44
C TYR A 122 -23.41 4.99 -9.30
N PHE A 123 -23.40 6.10 -8.57
CA PHE A 123 -24.36 6.34 -7.48
C PHE A 123 -25.78 6.60 -8.00
N ALA A 124 -25.90 7.20 -9.18
CA ALA A 124 -27.16 7.51 -9.83
C ALA A 124 -26.98 7.57 -11.35
N ASP A 125 -28.06 7.24 -12.07
CA ASP A 125 -28.06 7.25 -13.53
C ASP A 125 -27.84 8.67 -14.09
N GLY A 126 -27.09 8.76 -15.19
CA GLY A 126 -26.76 10.03 -15.85
C GLY A 126 -25.84 10.99 -15.08
N LEU A 127 -25.37 10.64 -13.86
CA LEU A 127 -24.43 11.46 -13.08
C LEU A 127 -23.01 10.90 -13.10
N PRO A 128 -21.97 11.75 -13.09
CA PRO A 128 -20.57 11.30 -13.19
C PRO A 128 -20.01 10.74 -11.87
N TYR A 129 -20.81 10.66 -10.81
CA TYR A 129 -20.36 10.22 -9.49
C TYR A 129 -20.39 8.69 -9.40
N TYR A 130 -19.27 8.08 -9.01
CA TYR A 130 -19.14 6.64 -8.88
C TYR A 130 -18.31 6.23 -7.66
N THR A 131 -18.40 4.95 -7.31
CA THR A 131 -17.52 4.27 -6.37
C THR A 131 -16.99 2.98 -7.00
N TYR A 132 -15.94 2.41 -6.42
CA TYR A 132 -15.49 1.05 -6.73
C TYR A 132 -16.06 0.10 -5.68
N LEU A 133 -16.72 -0.97 -6.13
CA LEU A 133 -17.21 -2.03 -5.25
C LEU A 133 -16.16 -3.10 -4.99
N GLU A 134 -15.12 -3.16 -5.82
CA GLU A 134 -13.98 -4.06 -5.68
C GLU A 134 -12.70 -3.22 -5.54
N PRO A 135 -12.45 -2.63 -4.36
CA PRO A 135 -11.24 -1.84 -4.13
C PRO A 135 -10.00 -2.73 -4.25
N LEU A 136 -8.90 -2.16 -4.73
CA LEU A 136 -7.67 -2.90 -4.95
C LEU A 136 -6.73 -2.65 -3.78
N TYR A 137 -7.07 -3.22 -2.63
CA TYR A 137 -6.28 -3.04 -1.43
C TYR A 137 -4.96 -3.79 -1.51
N MET A 138 -3.88 -3.02 -1.41
CA MET A 138 -2.52 -3.48 -1.35
C MET A 138 -1.99 -3.29 0.07
N LEU A 139 -1.35 -4.33 0.60
CA LEU A 139 -0.67 -4.32 1.90
C LEU A 139 0.84 -4.43 1.68
N CYS A 140 1.59 -3.45 2.16
CA CYS A 140 3.04 -3.51 2.27
C CYS A 140 3.45 -3.87 3.69
N ILE A 141 4.18 -4.98 3.84
CA ILE A 141 4.73 -5.46 5.10
C ILE A 141 6.21 -5.07 5.13
N ILE A 142 6.59 -4.23 6.10
CA ILE A 142 7.96 -3.71 6.22
C ILE A 142 8.90 -4.81 6.72
N ASP A 143 8.59 -5.41 7.86
CA ASP A 143 9.28 -6.59 8.38
C ASP A 143 8.39 -7.82 8.27
N LYS A 144 8.68 -8.65 7.25
CA LYS A 144 7.95 -9.89 6.99
C LYS A 144 8.02 -10.87 8.17
N LYS A 145 9.03 -10.80 9.05
CA LYS A 145 9.14 -11.70 10.21
C LYS A 145 8.04 -11.46 11.25
N GLN A 146 7.43 -10.27 11.24
CA GLN A 146 6.34 -9.91 12.14
C GLN A 146 4.97 -10.32 11.58
N LEU A 147 4.90 -10.83 10.35
CA LEU A 147 3.66 -11.30 9.76
C LEU A 147 3.13 -12.51 10.52
N SER A 148 1.98 -12.33 11.18
CA SER A 148 1.22 -13.41 11.82
C SER A 148 0.09 -13.88 10.91
N PHE A 149 -0.03 -15.18 10.73
CA PHE A 149 -1.04 -15.82 9.89
C PHE A 149 -1.25 -17.26 10.36
N LYS A 150 -2.41 -17.84 10.04
CA LYS A 150 -2.74 -19.22 10.41
C LYS A 150 -2.13 -20.24 9.46
N GLU A 151 -2.20 -19.96 8.16
CA GLU A 151 -1.77 -20.90 7.12
C GLU A 151 -1.08 -20.16 5.97
N LYS A 152 -0.15 -20.84 5.30
CA LYS A 152 0.50 -20.37 4.09
C LYS A 152 0.37 -21.41 3.01
N ARG A 153 -0.16 -21.03 1.85
CA ARG A 153 -0.34 -21.91 0.70
C ARG A 153 0.47 -21.45 -0.49
N LEU A 154 0.94 -22.40 -1.27
CA LEU A 154 1.49 -22.16 -2.59
C LEU A 154 0.39 -22.45 -3.60
N LEU A 155 0.04 -21.46 -4.43
CA LEU A 155 -0.93 -21.59 -5.51
C LEU A 155 -0.24 -21.87 -6.85
#